data_AF-A0A1G4S9Q6-F1
#
_entry.id   AF-A0A1G4S9Q6-F1
#
_cell.length_a   1.000
_cell.length_b   1.000
_cell.length_c   1.000
_cell.angle_alpha   90.00
_cell.angle_beta   90.00
_cell.angle_gamma   90.00
#
_symmetry.space_group_name_H-M   'P 1'
#
loop_
_entity.id
_entity.type
_entity.pdbx_description
1 polymer ?
#
loop_
_entity_poly.entity_id
_entity_poly.type
_entity_poly.pdbx_seq_one_letter_code
_entity_poly.pdbx_strand_id
1 'polypeptide(L)'
;MPNDNQAPLPAGSIREAGRYPIDLTGPRSHTLVRKPGVGSLSIGPSQLGKKADLHVAPDSHIDWTVFEAFTTPAGSPWPRFLHYTGSDTGFFDWAQKRPIEEMAWAPILSADTVADAIQSNLHGLYIELDQSGGSLRLMLPKRQVFEYFRLSVAGDLSRFSATGDMPYSLTLAPRTSRRKNDVPFLLPDLGELHQVTSLTLRNAPLGQPISLECLNRFPNLTSLSLWGNFCDLDLLAHQAQLTNLELRFMPDLSDLPPLDAWPLLDSFIAYNVEEITGKRLRQQMKTRANTRPWTDHASVSQLRKPEWWTTEFGRPFSSWPKRLAKLANEAYNVAQATLAQARSFTDAEAAITAFTVRFNTLKGIETTEREDLGEAVWQLSQSDHLIGQPITEEMAQRWFDTARDY
;
A
#
# COMPACT_ATOMS: atom_id res chain seq x y z
N MET A 1 -26.47 -36.83 31.50
CA MET A 1 -25.00 -36.97 31.55
C MET A 1 -24.50 -36.99 30.11
N PRO A 2 -23.97 -35.88 29.57
CA PRO A 2 -23.35 -35.90 28.26
C PRO A 2 -21.91 -36.44 28.38
N ASN A 3 -21.60 -37.44 27.57
CA ASN A 3 -20.23 -37.93 27.41
C ASN A 3 -19.47 -36.96 26.51
N ASP A 4 -18.68 -36.09 27.13
CA ASP A 4 -17.52 -35.45 26.51
C ASP A 4 -16.45 -36.52 26.26
N ASN A 5 -16.26 -36.88 25.01
CA ASN A 5 -15.03 -37.48 24.49
C ASN A 5 -15.04 -37.31 22.97
N GLN A 6 -14.95 -36.06 22.50
CA GLN A 6 -14.53 -35.80 21.14
C GLN A 6 -13.01 -35.83 21.13
N ALA A 7 -12.46 -36.93 20.60
CA ALA A 7 -11.05 -37.02 20.23
C ALA A 7 -10.68 -35.84 19.30
N PRO A 8 -9.40 -35.39 19.30
CA PRO A 8 -8.94 -34.40 18.34
C PRO A 8 -9.28 -34.87 16.93
N LEU A 9 -10.10 -34.09 16.22
CA LEU A 9 -10.40 -34.33 14.82
C LEU A 9 -9.07 -34.33 14.05
N PRO A 10 -8.82 -35.32 13.17
CA PRO A 10 -7.57 -35.36 12.42
C PRO A 10 -7.38 -34.09 11.60
N ALA A 11 -6.12 -33.69 11.41
CA ALA A 11 -5.76 -32.52 10.61
C ALA A 11 -6.50 -32.54 9.25
N GLY A 12 -7.10 -31.42 8.90
CA GLY A 12 -7.78 -31.21 7.63
C GLY A 12 -9.12 -31.94 7.40
N SER A 13 -9.83 -32.29 8.47
CA SER A 13 -11.14 -32.95 8.40
C SER A 13 -12.33 -32.00 8.27
N ILE A 14 -12.21 -30.72 8.67
CA ILE A 14 -13.33 -29.77 8.67
C ILE A 14 -13.34 -28.94 7.39
N ARG A 15 -14.36 -29.15 6.55
CA ARG A 15 -14.50 -28.49 5.24
C ARG A 15 -15.75 -27.62 5.13
N GLU A 16 -16.72 -27.90 5.98
CA GLU A 16 -18.04 -27.31 5.94
C GLU A 16 -18.02 -25.85 6.42
N ALA A 17 -19.01 -25.10 5.94
CA ALA A 17 -19.36 -23.82 6.52
C ALA A 17 -20.02 -24.05 7.88
N GLY A 18 -19.77 -23.16 8.84
CA GLY A 18 -20.25 -23.36 10.20
C GLY A 18 -19.68 -22.37 11.19
N ARG A 19 -20.06 -22.56 12.45
CA ARG A 19 -19.56 -21.82 13.61
C ARG A 19 -18.82 -22.80 14.50
N TYR A 20 -17.53 -22.60 14.68
CA TYR A 20 -16.65 -23.52 15.39
C TYR A 20 -16.05 -22.82 16.61
N PRO A 21 -16.31 -23.28 17.84
CA PRO A 21 -15.55 -22.81 18.99
C PRO A 21 -14.09 -23.24 18.81
N ILE A 22 -13.15 -22.33 19.03
CA ILE A 22 -11.71 -22.56 18.89
C ILE A 22 -10.96 -22.01 20.10
N ASP A 23 -9.78 -22.58 20.35
CA ASP A 23 -8.97 -22.31 21.54
C ASP A 23 -7.89 -21.25 21.29
N LEU A 24 -8.24 -20.18 20.55
CA LEU A 24 -7.27 -19.24 19.97
C LEU A 24 -6.35 -18.57 20.98
N THR A 25 -6.89 -18.08 22.11
CA THR A 25 -6.13 -17.46 23.21
C THR A 25 -6.37 -18.17 24.54
N GLY A 26 -6.97 -19.36 24.49
CA GLY A 26 -7.46 -20.11 25.65
C GLY A 26 -8.72 -20.91 25.30
N PRO A 27 -9.14 -21.84 26.17
CA PRO A 27 -10.22 -22.80 25.87
C PRO A 27 -11.53 -22.13 25.47
N ARG A 28 -12.03 -22.47 24.28
CA ARG A 28 -13.25 -21.97 23.63
C ARG A 28 -13.38 -20.45 23.65
N SER A 29 -12.25 -19.76 23.63
CA SER A 29 -12.16 -18.29 23.72
C SER A 29 -12.85 -17.58 22.54
N HIS A 30 -12.88 -18.22 21.37
CA HIS A 30 -13.37 -17.59 20.14
C HIS A 30 -14.31 -18.51 19.37
N THR A 31 -15.14 -17.91 18.52
CA THR A 31 -15.98 -18.64 17.55
C THR A 31 -15.58 -18.27 16.14
N LEU A 32 -14.95 -19.20 15.44
CA LEU A 32 -14.64 -19.08 14.03
C LEU A 32 -15.89 -19.29 13.18
N VAL A 33 -16.18 -18.35 12.29
CA VAL A 33 -17.29 -18.45 11.33
C VAL A 33 -16.73 -18.72 9.94
N ARG A 34 -16.97 -19.92 9.41
CA ARG A 34 -16.57 -20.28 8.05
C ARG A 34 -17.71 -20.09 7.07
N LYS A 35 -17.41 -19.48 5.93
CA LYS A 35 -18.34 -19.27 4.82
C LYS A 35 -17.86 -20.01 3.57
N PRO A 36 -18.76 -20.53 2.72
CA PRO A 36 -18.38 -21.16 1.47
C PRO A 36 -17.53 -20.23 0.60
N GLY A 37 -16.45 -20.75 0.01
CA GLY A 37 -15.59 -20.02 -0.91
C GLY A 37 -14.63 -19.00 -0.29
N VAL A 38 -14.68 -18.79 1.04
CA VAL A 38 -13.76 -17.84 1.72
C VAL A 38 -12.51 -18.59 2.15
N GLY A 39 -11.37 -18.27 1.52
CA GLY A 39 -10.05 -18.83 1.84
C GLY A 39 -9.20 -17.97 2.78
N SER A 40 -9.70 -16.80 3.17
CA SER A 40 -9.00 -15.82 4.01
C SER A 40 -9.48 -15.84 5.45
N LEU A 41 -8.62 -15.38 6.36
CA LEU A 41 -8.95 -15.12 7.76
C LEU A 41 -8.27 -13.84 8.23
N SER A 42 -9.03 -12.95 8.86
CA SER A 42 -8.51 -11.73 9.48
C SER A 42 -8.56 -11.82 11.01
N ILE A 43 -7.45 -11.56 11.69
CA ILE A 43 -7.31 -11.56 13.15
C ILE A 43 -6.71 -10.22 13.59
N GLY A 44 -7.26 -9.60 14.62
CA GLY A 44 -6.64 -8.39 15.18
C GLY A 44 -7.47 -7.73 16.27
N PRO A 45 -7.15 -6.51 16.69
CA PRO A 45 -7.76 -5.92 17.87
C PRO A 45 -9.16 -5.38 17.59
N SER A 46 -9.94 -5.16 18.65
CA SER A 46 -11.36 -4.80 18.55
C SER A 46 -11.63 -3.53 17.72
N GLN A 47 -10.64 -2.62 17.64
CA GLN A 47 -10.67 -1.39 16.85
C GLN A 47 -10.86 -1.67 15.35
N LEU A 48 -10.47 -2.85 14.86
CA LEU A 48 -10.70 -3.24 13.47
C LEU A 48 -12.18 -3.51 13.16
N GLY A 49 -13.03 -3.67 14.18
CA GLY A 49 -14.46 -3.91 14.01
C GLY A 49 -14.72 -5.05 13.03
N LYS A 50 -15.49 -4.79 11.98
CA LYS A 50 -15.86 -5.80 10.95
C LYS A 50 -14.72 -6.19 10.00
N LYS A 51 -13.55 -5.54 10.07
CA LYS A 51 -12.38 -5.89 9.24
C LYS A 51 -11.65 -7.13 9.77
N ALA A 52 -11.85 -7.49 11.04
CA ALA A 52 -11.34 -8.72 11.64
C ALA A 52 -12.48 -9.74 11.83
N ASP A 53 -12.21 -10.99 11.50
CA ASP A 53 -13.10 -12.13 11.76
C ASP A 53 -12.97 -12.61 13.21
N LEU A 54 -11.77 -12.49 13.79
CA LEU A 54 -11.45 -12.86 15.17
C LEU A 54 -10.78 -11.69 15.88
N HIS A 55 -11.28 -11.32 17.06
CA HIS A 55 -10.77 -10.19 17.84
C HIS A 55 -9.89 -10.65 19.00
N VAL A 56 -8.62 -10.26 18.97
CA VAL A 56 -7.62 -10.58 20.01
C VAL A 56 -6.95 -9.30 20.53
N ALA A 57 -6.45 -9.27 21.77
CA ALA A 57 -5.68 -8.11 22.20
C ALA A 57 -4.34 -8.04 21.43
N PRO A 58 -3.78 -6.83 21.20
CA PRO A 58 -2.55 -6.66 20.41
C PRO A 58 -1.38 -7.55 20.82
N ASP A 59 -1.22 -7.78 22.12
CA ASP A 59 -0.13 -8.51 22.77
C ASP A 59 -0.51 -9.95 23.15
N SER A 60 -1.69 -10.42 22.73
CA SER A 60 -2.13 -11.79 23.02
C SER A 60 -1.29 -12.81 22.27
N HIS A 61 -0.79 -13.81 23.00
CA HIS A 61 -0.26 -15.03 22.40
C HIS A 61 -1.38 -15.80 21.68
N ILE A 62 -1.13 -16.19 20.44
CA ILE A 62 -2.10 -16.90 19.59
C ILE A 62 -1.67 -18.35 19.42
N ASP A 63 -2.56 -19.28 19.73
CA ASP A 63 -2.40 -20.66 19.31
C ASP A 63 -2.82 -20.80 17.83
N TRP A 64 -1.84 -20.76 16.93
CA TRP A 64 -2.06 -20.92 15.50
C TRP A 64 -2.42 -22.35 15.09
N THR A 65 -2.14 -23.35 15.94
CA THR A 65 -2.40 -24.76 15.63
C THR A 65 -3.90 -25.09 15.59
N VAL A 66 -4.74 -24.24 16.19
CA VAL A 66 -6.21 -24.38 16.14
C VAL A 66 -6.74 -24.41 14.70
N PHE A 67 -5.98 -23.89 13.72
CA PHE A 67 -6.36 -23.89 12.32
C PHE A 67 -6.01 -25.19 11.57
N GLU A 68 -5.25 -26.12 12.16
CA GLU A 68 -4.83 -27.38 11.52
C GLU A 68 -6.01 -28.32 11.18
N ALA A 69 -7.12 -28.21 11.92
CA ALA A 69 -8.31 -29.01 11.68
C ALA A 69 -9.04 -28.63 10.37
N PHE A 70 -8.74 -27.47 9.78
CA PHE A 70 -9.52 -26.90 8.68
C PHE A 70 -8.83 -27.04 7.32
N THR A 71 -9.58 -27.50 6.32
CA THR A 71 -9.15 -27.55 4.91
C THR A 71 -10.15 -26.86 3.99
N THR A 72 -9.67 -26.44 2.83
CA THR A 72 -10.53 -26.04 1.72
C THR A 72 -11.30 -27.26 1.20
N PRO A 73 -12.39 -27.06 0.43
CA PRO A 73 -13.08 -28.17 -0.23
C PRO A 73 -12.16 -29.03 -1.12
N ALA A 74 -11.10 -28.43 -1.67
CA ALA A 74 -10.07 -29.09 -2.47
C ALA A 74 -9.01 -29.85 -1.64
N GLY A 75 -9.09 -29.82 -0.31
CA GLY A 75 -8.19 -30.52 0.61
C GLY A 75 -6.91 -29.76 0.98
N SER A 76 -6.70 -28.54 0.46
CA SER A 76 -5.57 -27.70 0.87
C SER A 76 -5.77 -27.15 2.28
N PRO A 77 -4.69 -26.83 3.02
CA PRO A 77 -4.82 -26.20 4.34
C PRO A 77 -5.61 -24.88 4.27
N TRP A 78 -6.48 -24.66 5.26
CA TRP A 78 -7.22 -23.41 5.44
C TRP A 78 -6.80 -22.76 6.77
N PRO A 79 -6.69 -21.42 6.88
CA PRO A 79 -6.80 -20.42 5.82
C PRO A 79 -5.57 -20.39 4.89
N ARG A 80 -5.76 -19.94 3.65
CA ARG A 80 -4.69 -19.75 2.65
C ARG A 80 -4.08 -18.35 2.71
N PHE A 81 -4.92 -17.36 2.97
CA PHE A 81 -4.57 -15.95 3.11
C PHE A 81 -4.86 -15.50 4.55
N LEU A 82 -3.86 -14.98 5.24
CA LEU A 82 -4.03 -14.49 6.61
C LEU A 82 -3.78 -12.99 6.66
N HIS A 83 -4.63 -12.27 7.40
CA HIS A 83 -4.41 -10.89 7.79
C HIS A 83 -4.32 -10.83 9.30
N TYR A 84 -3.20 -10.36 9.84
CA TYR A 84 -3.00 -10.27 11.28
C TYR A 84 -2.57 -8.85 11.67
N THR A 85 -3.20 -8.31 12.70
CA THR A 85 -2.77 -7.08 13.35
C THR A 85 -2.51 -7.35 14.83
N GLY A 86 -1.26 -7.24 15.26
CA GLY A 86 -0.81 -7.56 16.61
C GLY A 86 0.68 -7.94 16.66
N SER A 87 1.19 -8.27 17.84
CA SER A 87 2.62 -8.50 18.09
C SER A 87 3.06 -9.96 18.03
N ASP A 88 2.13 -10.92 17.97
CA ASP A 88 2.46 -12.35 17.99
C ASP A 88 3.17 -12.79 16.71
N THR A 89 4.34 -13.40 16.85
CA THR A 89 5.15 -13.91 15.73
C THR A 89 5.04 -15.43 15.57
N GLY A 90 4.19 -16.10 16.35
CA GLY A 90 4.08 -17.56 16.39
C GLY A 90 3.64 -18.18 15.05
N PHE A 91 3.06 -17.39 14.15
CA PHE A 91 2.72 -17.84 12.81
C PHE A 91 3.95 -18.23 11.98
N PHE A 92 5.14 -17.69 12.28
CA PHE A 92 6.37 -18.11 11.60
C PHE A 92 6.76 -19.54 11.98
N ASP A 93 6.65 -19.90 13.25
CA ASP A 93 6.87 -21.27 13.73
C ASP A 93 5.82 -22.24 13.20
N TRP A 94 4.56 -21.79 13.18
CA TRP A 94 3.46 -22.55 12.60
C TRP A 94 3.69 -22.83 11.11
N ALA A 95 4.20 -21.85 10.37
CA ALA A 95 4.50 -21.96 8.94
C ALA A 95 5.64 -22.94 8.62
N GLN A 96 6.41 -23.42 9.60
CA GLN A 96 7.44 -24.45 9.36
C GLN A 96 6.82 -25.79 8.97
N LYS A 97 5.65 -26.12 9.54
CA LYS A 97 4.97 -27.41 9.34
C LYS A 97 3.90 -27.35 8.25
N ARG A 98 3.54 -26.16 7.80
CA ARG A 98 2.38 -25.92 6.95
C ARG A 98 2.61 -24.70 6.05
N PRO A 99 2.46 -24.84 4.71
CA PRO A 99 2.61 -23.69 3.81
C PRO A 99 1.53 -22.64 4.03
N ILE A 100 1.91 -21.37 3.97
CA ILE A 100 1.00 -20.22 3.94
C ILE A 100 1.22 -19.50 2.61
N GLU A 101 0.14 -19.29 1.86
CA GLU A 101 0.25 -18.65 0.54
C GLU A 101 0.48 -17.15 0.65
N GLU A 102 -0.21 -16.48 1.57
CA GLU A 102 0.01 -15.06 1.82
C GLU A 102 -0.27 -14.73 3.28
N MET A 103 0.67 -14.02 3.90
CA MET A 103 0.54 -13.46 5.24
C MET A 103 0.66 -11.94 5.16
N ALA A 104 -0.40 -11.22 5.50
CA ALA A 104 -0.38 -9.78 5.70
C ALA A 104 -0.33 -9.49 7.20
N TRP A 105 0.70 -8.78 7.65
CA TRP A 105 0.97 -8.51 9.05
C TRP A 105 1.13 -7.01 9.29
N ALA A 106 0.27 -6.45 10.13
CA ALA A 106 0.40 -5.09 10.65
C ALA A 106 0.86 -5.18 12.11
N PRO A 107 2.18 -5.21 12.38
CA PRO A 107 2.71 -5.41 13.71
C PRO A 107 2.39 -4.24 14.65
N ILE A 108 2.05 -4.55 15.90
CA ILE A 108 1.92 -3.57 16.99
C ILE A 108 3.11 -3.77 17.93
N LEU A 109 4.20 -3.00 17.72
CA LEU A 109 5.47 -3.21 18.41
C LEU A 109 5.69 -2.19 19.53
N SER A 110 5.67 -2.63 20.78
CA SER A 110 6.01 -1.78 21.93
C SER A 110 7.52 -1.59 22.14
N ALA A 111 8.33 -2.47 21.55
CA ALA A 111 9.80 -2.44 21.58
C ALA A 111 10.38 -3.05 20.30
N ASP A 112 11.70 -2.88 20.10
CA ASP A 112 12.40 -3.51 18.99
C ASP A 112 12.24 -5.02 19.03
N THR A 113 11.81 -5.58 17.90
CA THR A 113 11.39 -6.98 17.80
C THR A 113 12.17 -7.69 16.71
N VAL A 114 12.66 -8.89 17.05
CA VAL A 114 13.26 -9.81 16.08
C VAL A 114 12.24 -10.89 15.76
N ALA A 115 11.94 -11.08 14.48
CA ALA A 115 11.09 -12.14 13.99
C ALA A 115 11.94 -13.13 13.17
N ASP A 116 11.88 -14.40 13.53
CA ASP A 116 12.59 -15.48 12.84
C ASP A 116 11.65 -16.21 11.86
N ALA A 117 11.89 -16.06 10.56
CA ALA A 117 11.16 -16.74 9.51
C ALA A 117 12.04 -17.74 8.73
N ILE A 118 13.25 -18.07 9.22
CA ILE A 118 14.26 -18.82 8.45
C ILE A 118 13.73 -20.16 7.94
N GLN A 119 12.92 -20.85 8.74
CA GLN A 119 12.34 -22.16 8.43
C GLN A 119 10.89 -22.08 7.95
N SER A 120 10.32 -20.87 7.84
CA SER A 120 8.91 -20.69 7.55
C SER A 120 8.60 -20.90 6.06
N ASN A 121 7.61 -21.74 5.76
CA ASN A 121 7.12 -21.97 4.41
C ASN A 121 6.05 -20.91 4.04
N LEU A 122 6.53 -19.71 3.70
CA LEU A 122 5.70 -18.59 3.27
C LEU A 122 5.91 -18.34 1.77
N HIS A 123 4.85 -18.18 0.99
CA HIS A 123 5.01 -17.73 -0.40
C HIS A 123 5.08 -16.20 -0.51
N GLY A 124 4.30 -15.49 0.31
CA GLY A 124 4.26 -14.03 0.35
C GLY A 124 4.10 -13.52 1.78
N LEU A 125 4.88 -12.51 2.13
CA LEU A 125 4.77 -11.76 3.38
C LEU A 125 4.63 -10.27 3.07
N TYR A 126 3.50 -9.69 3.47
CA TYR A 126 3.24 -8.25 3.43
C TYR A 126 3.30 -7.70 4.85
N ILE A 127 4.12 -6.67 5.09
CA ILE A 127 4.30 -6.04 6.41
C ILE A 127 3.89 -4.57 6.32
N GLU A 128 3.04 -4.12 7.24
CA GLU A 128 2.56 -2.74 7.31
C GLU A 128 3.02 -2.06 8.60
N LEU A 129 4.06 -1.23 8.50
CA LEU A 129 4.68 -0.50 9.62
C LEU A 129 4.06 0.89 9.81
N ASP A 130 2.73 0.91 9.87
CA ASP A 130 1.97 2.16 9.93
C ASP A 130 1.73 2.70 11.34
N GLN A 131 1.84 1.84 12.35
CA GLN A 131 1.69 2.21 13.76
C GLN A 131 3.06 2.55 14.34
N SER A 132 3.18 3.71 14.98
CA SER A 132 4.38 4.10 15.73
C SER A 132 4.77 3.05 16.76
N GLY A 133 6.07 2.84 16.97
CA GLY A 133 6.56 1.85 17.92
C GLY A 133 7.99 1.42 17.64
N GLY A 134 8.38 0.27 18.16
CA GLY A 134 9.71 -0.31 17.95
C GLY A 134 10.00 -0.68 16.49
N SER A 135 11.27 -0.97 16.21
CA SER A 135 11.73 -1.48 14.91
C SER A 135 11.52 -2.99 14.78
N LEU A 136 11.34 -3.45 13.54
CA LEU A 136 11.27 -4.87 13.18
C LEU A 136 12.54 -5.30 12.48
N ARG A 137 13.19 -6.34 13.01
CA ARG A 137 14.25 -7.09 12.32
C ARG A 137 13.73 -8.46 11.92
N LEU A 138 13.69 -8.72 10.62
CA LEU A 138 13.22 -9.99 10.08
C LEU A 138 14.39 -10.88 9.62
N MET A 139 14.42 -12.13 10.07
CA MET A 139 15.30 -13.15 9.51
C MET A 139 14.53 -13.87 8.40
N LEU A 140 14.95 -13.70 7.15
CA LEU A 140 14.19 -14.12 5.98
C LEU A 140 14.18 -15.65 5.80
N PRO A 141 13.10 -16.21 5.21
CA PRO A 141 13.07 -17.62 4.84
C PRO A 141 14.23 -18.01 3.94
N LYS A 142 14.80 -19.19 4.19
CA LYS A 142 15.81 -19.76 3.31
C LYS A 142 15.22 -20.08 1.94
N ARG A 143 15.97 -19.80 0.87
CA ARG A 143 15.59 -20.16 -0.52
C ARG A 143 15.35 -21.66 -0.69
N GLN A 144 16.02 -22.50 0.11
CA GLN A 144 15.79 -23.96 0.08
C GLN A 144 14.41 -24.35 0.63
N VAL A 145 13.81 -23.51 1.48
CA VAL A 145 12.44 -23.72 2.00
C VAL A 145 11.43 -23.28 0.94
N PHE A 146 11.64 -22.10 0.34
CA PHE A 146 10.79 -21.63 -0.75
C PHE A 146 11.54 -20.69 -1.70
N GLU A 147 11.73 -21.11 -2.95
CA GLU A 147 12.53 -20.37 -3.95
C GLU A 147 11.88 -19.02 -4.36
N TYR A 148 10.55 -18.96 -4.37
CA TYR A 148 9.78 -17.82 -4.90
C TYR A 148 9.18 -16.92 -3.81
N PHE A 149 9.84 -16.82 -2.66
CA PHE A 149 9.35 -16.00 -1.54
C PHE A 149 9.30 -14.51 -1.93
N ARG A 150 8.14 -13.88 -1.74
CA ARG A 150 7.94 -12.45 -2.00
C ARG A 150 7.83 -11.69 -0.69
N LEU A 151 8.53 -10.56 -0.61
CA LEU A 151 8.45 -9.64 0.52
C LEU A 151 7.86 -8.31 0.07
N SER A 152 6.87 -7.82 0.80
CA SER A 152 6.33 -6.48 0.64
C SER A 152 6.37 -5.75 1.98
N VAL A 153 6.87 -4.52 2.00
CA VAL A 153 6.94 -3.70 3.21
C VAL A 153 6.38 -2.32 2.91
N ALA A 154 5.42 -1.89 3.72
CA ALA A 154 4.76 -0.60 3.63
C ALA A 154 4.88 0.17 4.95
N GLY A 155 4.72 1.49 4.89
CA GLY A 155 4.72 2.35 6.07
C GLY A 155 6.08 2.97 6.38
N ASP A 156 6.42 3.10 7.66
CA ASP A 156 7.71 3.67 8.07
C ASP A 156 8.86 2.67 7.89
N LEU A 157 9.49 2.73 6.70
CA LEU A 157 10.58 1.81 6.34
C LEU A 157 11.85 2.03 7.16
N SER A 158 12.00 3.16 7.86
CA SER A 158 13.18 3.39 8.72
C SER A 158 13.23 2.44 9.91
N ARG A 159 12.09 1.83 10.22
CA ARG A 159 11.90 0.85 11.30
C ARG A 159 12.02 -0.59 10.83
N PHE A 160 12.38 -0.83 9.58
CA PHE A 160 12.52 -2.17 9.03
C PHE A 160 13.97 -2.52 8.73
N SER A 161 14.38 -3.73 9.10
CA SER A 161 15.61 -4.34 8.63
C SER A 161 15.40 -5.83 8.39
N ALA A 162 16.15 -6.41 7.46
CA ALA A 162 16.10 -7.84 7.22
C ALA A 162 17.50 -8.42 6.98
N THR A 163 17.65 -9.71 7.29
CA THR A 163 18.88 -10.48 7.07
C THR A 163 18.55 -11.86 6.51
N GLY A 164 19.47 -12.48 5.79
CA GLY A 164 19.33 -13.83 5.25
C GLY A 164 19.19 -13.88 3.73
N ASP A 165 18.47 -14.87 3.22
CA ASP A 165 18.35 -15.06 1.78
C ASP A 165 17.43 -14.01 1.15
N MET A 166 17.89 -13.39 0.06
CA MET A 166 17.13 -12.36 -0.63
C MET A 166 15.82 -12.91 -1.22
N PRO A 167 14.69 -12.20 -1.05
CA PRO A 167 13.43 -12.59 -1.63
C PRO A 167 13.53 -12.61 -3.16
N TYR A 168 12.68 -13.41 -3.78
CA TYR A 168 12.54 -13.45 -5.23
C TYR A 168 12.09 -12.08 -5.79
N SER A 169 11.21 -11.40 -5.06
CA SER A 169 10.84 -10.02 -5.35
C SER A 169 10.59 -9.22 -4.07
N LEU A 170 11.01 -7.95 -4.11
CA LEU A 170 10.81 -6.99 -3.03
C LEU A 170 9.88 -5.87 -3.50
N THR A 171 8.83 -5.60 -2.73
CA THR A 171 7.98 -4.41 -2.90
C THR A 171 8.14 -3.48 -1.72
N LEU A 172 8.40 -2.20 -1.98
CA LEU A 172 8.51 -1.16 -0.97
C LEU A 172 7.47 -0.07 -1.22
N ALA A 173 6.71 0.28 -0.18
CA ALA A 173 5.71 1.34 -0.21
C ALA A 173 5.90 2.27 1.00
N PRO A 174 6.90 3.18 0.96
CA PRO A 174 7.15 4.06 2.09
C PRO A 174 5.95 4.95 2.37
N ARG A 175 5.74 5.27 3.64
CA ARG A 175 4.82 6.33 4.04
C ARG A 175 5.37 7.67 3.56
N THR A 176 4.74 8.21 2.53
CA THR A 176 5.02 9.54 1.97
C THR A 176 3.90 10.51 2.36
N SER A 177 4.20 11.80 2.34
CA SER A 177 3.20 12.86 2.48
C SER A 177 2.24 12.87 1.29
N ARG A 178 1.03 13.41 1.51
CA ARG A 178 0.02 13.60 0.46
C ARG A 178 0.35 14.75 -0.49
N ARG A 179 1.35 15.57 -0.18
CA ARG A 179 1.68 16.81 -0.91
C ARG A 179 2.82 16.58 -1.90
N LYS A 180 2.53 16.74 -3.21
CA LYS A 180 3.53 16.58 -4.29
C LYS A 180 4.73 17.53 -4.27
N ASN A 181 4.63 18.65 -3.56
CA ASN A 181 5.67 19.68 -3.51
C ASN A 181 6.59 19.53 -2.27
N ASP A 182 6.32 18.54 -1.42
CA ASP A 182 7.19 18.27 -0.28
C ASP A 182 8.56 17.78 -0.77
N VAL A 183 9.58 17.99 0.06
CA VAL A 183 10.95 17.51 -0.20
C VAL A 183 10.91 16.04 -0.59
N PRO A 184 11.57 15.60 -1.68
CA PRO A 184 11.54 14.21 -2.08
C PRO A 184 11.91 13.24 -0.95
N PHE A 185 11.14 12.16 -0.84
CA PHE A 185 11.39 11.11 0.13
C PHE A 185 12.62 10.30 -0.27
N LEU A 186 13.58 10.20 0.64
CA LEU A 186 14.77 9.36 0.49
C LEU A 186 14.54 8.03 1.20
N LEU A 187 14.63 6.93 0.45
CA LEU A 187 14.52 5.60 1.04
C LEU A 187 15.63 5.38 2.08
N PRO A 188 15.30 4.88 3.29
CA PRO A 188 16.31 4.54 4.29
C PRO A 188 17.24 3.42 3.82
N ASP A 189 18.34 3.21 4.53
CA ASP A 189 19.20 2.05 4.29
C ASP A 189 18.48 0.77 4.70
N LEU A 190 18.34 -0.17 3.76
CA LEU A 190 17.66 -1.45 3.97
C LEU A 190 18.63 -2.63 4.15
N GLY A 191 19.93 -2.33 4.29
CA GLY A 191 20.97 -3.32 4.59
C GLY A 191 21.10 -4.38 3.50
N GLU A 192 20.98 -5.65 3.87
CA GLU A 192 21.17 -6.78 2.95
C GLU A 192 20.14 -6.80 1.81
N LEU A 193 18.95 -6.21 1.98
CA LEU A 193 17.88 -6.16 0.97
C LEU A 193 18.28 -5.45 -0.31
N HIS A 194 19.35 -4.66 -0.28
CA HIS A 194 19.98 -4.08 -1.45
C HIS A 194 20.46 -5.11 -2.50
N GLN A 195 20.61 -6.39 -2.11
CA GLN A 195 21.08 -7.45 -3.00
C GLN A 195 19.98 -8.07 -3.88
N VAL A 196 18.73 -7.62 -3.80
CA VAL A 196 17.63 -8.14 -4.64
C VAL A 196 17.85 -7.88 -6.13
N THR A 197 17.25 -8.74 -6.96
CA THR A 197 17.28 -8.60 -8.42
C THR A 197 15.98 -8.01 -8.98
N SER A 198 14.90 -8.03 -8.20
CA SER A 198 13.56 -7.56 -8.60
C SER A 198 12.99 -6.64 -7.53
N LEU A 199 12.78 -5.38 -7.89
CA LEU A 199 12.29 -4.32 -7.00
C LEU A 199 11.01 -3.68 -7.56
N THR A 200 10.02 -3.49 -6.71
CA THR A 200 8.87 -2.63 -6.97
C THR A 200 8.85 -1.49 -5.94
N LEU A 201 8.85 -0.25 -6.41
CA LEU A 201 8.62 0.93 -5.59
C LEU A 201 7.19 1.42 -5.82
N ARG A 202 6.41 1.59 -4.76
CA ARG A 202 5.04 2.09 -4.81
C ARG A 202 4.90 3.40 -4.06
N ASN A 203 4.20 4.33 -4.69
CA ASN A 203 3.85 5.63 -4.16
C ASN A 203 2.46 6.06 -4.67
N ALA A 204 1.90 7.09 -4.06
CA ALA A 204 0.73 7.76 -4.59
C ALA A 204 1.10 8.59 -5.85
N PRO A 205 0.27 8.61 -6.92
CA PRO A 205 0.59 9.35 -8.14
C PRO A 205 0.78 10.85 -7.94
N LEU A 206 0.07 11.50 -7.01
CA LEU A 206 0.25 12.94 -6.73
C LEU A 206 0.67 13.22 -5.28
N GLY A 207 1.27 12.22 -4.61
CA GLY A 207 1.89 12.40 -3.29
C GLY A 207 3.30 12.95 -3.39
N GLN A 208 3.96 13.12 -2.24
CA GLN A 208 5.38 13.47 -2.15
C GLN A 208 6.22 12.52 -3.01
N PRO A 209 7.08 13.03 -3.91
CA PRO A 209 7.87 12.18 -4.79
C PRO A 209 8.89 11.35 -4.01
N ILE A 210 9.18 10.15 -4.49
CA ILE A 210 10.33 9.36 -4.00
C ILE A 210 11.53 9.66 -4.92
N SER A 211 12.69 9.97 -4.34
CA SER A 211 13.93 10.14 -5.10
C SER A 211 14.52 8.78 -5.48
N LEU A 212 14.97 8.66 -6.74
CA LEU A 212 15.61 7.45 -7.26
C LEU A 212 17.11 7.37 -6.99
N GLU A 213 17.68 8.31 -6.23
CA GLU A 213 19.08 8.22 -5.75
C GLU A 213 19.35 6.89 -5.03
N CYS A 214 18.34 6.34 -4.35
CA CYS A 214 18.41 5.07 -3.66
C CYS A 214 18.81 3.86 -4.54
N LEU A 215 18.62 3.94 -5.86
CA LEU A 215 18.86 2.83 -6.78
C LEU A 215 20.36 2.50 -6.91
N ASN A 216 21.26 3.44 -6.60
CA ASN A 216 22.71 3.17 -6.58
C ASN A 216 23.10 2.10 -5.54
N ARG A 217 22.25 1.85 -4.54
CA ARG A 217 22.44 0.81 -3.53
C ARG A 217 22.00 -0.57 -4.00
N PHE A 218 21.34 -0.72 -5.16
CA PHE A 218 20.85 -2.00 -5.67
C PHE A 218 21.68 -2.51 -6.86
N PRO A 219 22.89 -3.06 -6.65
CA PRO A 219 23.82 -3.38 -7.73
C PRO A 219 23.40 -4.55 -8.63
N ASN A 220 22.48 -5.41 -8.15
CA ASN A 220 22.08 -6.64 -8.85
C ASN A 220 20.74 -6.52 -9.58
N LEU A 221 20.19 -5.30 -9.68
CA LEU A 221 18.83 -5.08 -10.15
C LEU A 221 18.72 -5.40 -11.65
N THR A 222 17.83 -6.32 -12.01
CA THR A 222 17.49 -6.67 -13.40
C THR A 222 16.02 -6.39 -13.74
N SER A 223 15.16 -6.27 -12.73
CA SER A 223 13.74 -5.96 -12.89
C SER A 223 13.32 -4.83 -11.96
N LEU A 224 12.75 -3.76 -12.51
CA LEU A 224 12.27 -2.61 -11.76
C LEU A 224 10.83 -2.26 -12.14
N SER A 225 9.97 -2.06 -11.15
CA SER A 225 8.62 -1.53 -11.32
C SER A 225 8.43 -0.28 -10.47
N LEU A 226 8.07 0.84 -11.10
CA LEU A 226 7.80 2.12 -10.47
C LEU A 226 6.30 2.43 -10.56
N TRP A 227 5.66 2.65 -9.41
CA TRP A 227 4.25 3.02 -9.32
C TRP A 227 4.08 4.36 -8.62
N GLY A 228 3.51 5.37 -9.29
CA GLY A 228 3.21 6.67 -8.69
C GLY A 228 4.24 7.76 -8.97
N ASN A 229 4.48 8.65 -7.99
CA ASN A 229 5.31 9.84 -8.16
C ASN A 229 6.79 9.63 -7.78
N PHE A 230 7.71 9.99 -8.67
CA PHE A 230 9.16 9.86 -8.50
C PHE A 230 9.90 11.07 -9.07
N CYS A 231 11.13 11.30 -8.62
CA CYS A 231 12.06 12.28 -9.18
C CYS A 231 13.43 11.63 -9.43
N ASP A 232 14.35 12.38 -10.05
CA ASP A 232 15.69 11.92 -10.42
C ASP A 232 15.66 10.71 -11.38
N LEU A 233 14.72 10.75 -12.34
CA LEU A 233 14.51 9.66 -13.31
C LEU A 233 15.71 9.44 -14.23
N ASP A 234 16.54 10.45 -14.45
CA ASP A 234 17.79 10.35 -15.22
C ASP A 234 18.77 9.32 -14.61
N LEU A 235 18.74 9.15 -13.28
CA LEU A 235 19.58 8.19 -12.57
C LEU A 235 19.29 6.72 -12.96
N LEU A 236 18.12 6.45 -13.54
CA LEU A 236 17.80 5.12 -14.08
C LEU A 236 18.77 4.69 -15.19
N ALA A 237 19.44 5.62 -15.88
CA ALA A 237 20.45 5.30 -16.90
C ALA A 237 21.63 4.51 -16.33
N HIS A 238 21.90 4.60 -15.02
CA HIS A 238 22.96 3.82 -14.37
C HIS A 238 22.61 2.34 -14.21
N GLN A 239 21.34 1.96 -14.37
CA GLN A 239 20.86 0.58 -14.21
C GLN A 239 20.95 -0.20 -15.53
N ALA A 240 22.14 -0.27 -16.13
CA ALA A 240 22.36 -0.84 -17.45
C ALA A 240 22.03 -2.35 -17.57
N GLN A 241 21.87 -3.04 -16.43
CA GLN A 241 21.54 -4.47 -16.36
C GLN A 241 20.03 -4.77 -16.40
N LEU A 242 19.17 -3.74 -16.44
CA LEU A 242 17.72 -3.94 -16.48
C LEU A 242 17.30 -4.72 -17.74
N THR A 243 16.62 -5.84 -17.51
CA THR A 243 15.94 -6.64 -18.53
C THR A 243 14.43 -6.40 -18.52
N ASN A 244 13.88 -5.93 -17.40
CA ASN A 244 12.48 -5.52 -17.25
C ASN A 244 12.35 -4.15 -16.58
N LEU A 245 11.51 -3.28 -17.17
CA LEU A 245 11.16 -1.97 -16.61
C LEU A 245 9.66 -1.73 -16.75
N GLU A 246 9.00 -1.46 -15.63
CA GLU A 246 7.60 -1.06 -15.59
C GLU A 246 7.42 0.33 -15.00
N LEU A 247 6.69 1.19 -15.70
CA LEU A 247 6.31 2.54 -15.30
C LEU A 247 4.78 2.59 -15.22
N ARG A 248 4.24 2.79 -14.03
CA ARG A 248 2.80 2.72 -13.80
C ARG A 248 2.31 3.90 -12.99
N PHE A 249 1.19 4.47 -13.43
CA PHE A 249 0.56 5.59 -12.74
C PHE A 249 1.51 6.79 -12.48
N MET A 250 2.38 7.10 -13.46
CA MET A 250 3.40 8.15 -13.31
C MET A 250 2.91 9.47 -13.95
N PRO A 251 2.62 10.51 -13.15
CA PRO A 251 2.12 11.78 -13.67
C PRO A 251 3.19 12.63 -14.35
N ASP A 252 4.45 12.32 -14.08
CA ASP A 252 5.63 13.02 -14.56
C ASP A 252 6.70 11.99 -14.90
N LEU A 253 7.20 12.10 -16.13
CA LEU A 253 8.29 11.30 -16.67
C LEU A 253 9.39 12.23 -17.21
N SER A 254 9.41 13.48 -16.77
CA SER A 254 10.49 14.42 -17.07
C SER A 254 11.81 13.79 -16.65
N ASP A 255 12.84 14.01 -17.46
CA ASP A 255 14.19 13.46 -17.26
C ASP A 255 14.33 11.93 -17.40
N LEU A 256 13.25 11.19 -17.69
CA LEU A 256 13.36 9.76 -18.00
C LEU A 256 14.30 9.54 -19.20
N PRO A 257 15.32 8.66 -19.09
CA PRO A 257 16.20 8.33 -20.19
C PRO A 257 15.47 7.73 -21.40
N PRO A 258 16.05 7.84 -22.62
CA PRO A 258 15.56 7.09 -23.76
C PRO A 258 15.73 5.56 -23.55
N LEU A 259 14.88 4.75 -24.19
CA LEU A 259 14.89 3.28 -24.02
C LEU A 259 16.22 2.60 -24.40
N ASP A 260 17.08 3.24 -25.18
CA ASP A 260 18.40 2.70 -25.56
C ASP A 260 19.45 2.83 -24.43
N ALA A 261 19.15 3.55 -23.36
CA ALA A 261 19.95 3.56 -22.13
C ALA A 261 20.01 2.17 -21.45
N TRP A 262 19.05 1.29 -21.74
CA TRP A 262 18.99 -0.07 -21.19
C TRP A 262 19.18 -1.10 -22.31
N PRO A 263 20.44 -1.40 -22.68
CA PRO A 263 20.73 -2.29 -23.80
C PRO A 263 20.33 -3.74 -23.54
N LEU A 264 19.98 -4.15 -22.31
CA LEU A 264 19.50 -5.49 -22.00
C LEU A 264 17.97 -5.58 -21.86
N LEU A 265 17.26 -4.46 -21.97
CA LEU A 265 15.83 -4.38 -21.72
C LEU A 265 15.03 -5.17 -22.75
N ASP A 266 14.28 -6.17 -22.30
CA ASP A 266 13.54 -7.11 -23.16
C ASP A 266 12.06 -7.25 -22.77
N SER A 267 11.67 -6.69 -21.61
CA SER A 267 10.29 -6.38 -21.25
C SER A 267 10.16 -4.91 -20.86
N PHE A 268 9.08 -4.26 -21.29
CA PHE A 268 8.82 -2.86 -20.96
C PHE A 268 7.32 -2.56 -20.87
N ILE A 269 6.87 -1.98 -19.75
CA ILE A 269 5.49 -1.55 -19.60
C ILE A 269 5.46 -0.08 -19.22
N ALA A 270 4.72 0.72 -19.97
CA ALA A 270 4.28 2.04 -19.52
C ALA A 270 2.75 2.10 -19.56
N TYR A 271 2.12 2.17 -18.39
CA TYR A 271 0.67 2.13 -18.24
C TYR A 271 0.16 3.24 -17.34
N ASN A 272 -0.81 4.03 -17.82
CA ASN A 272 -1.24 5.27 -17.14
C ASN A 272 -0.01 6.14 -16.87
N VAL A 273 0.58 6.68 -17.92
CA VAL A 273 1.72 7.60 -17.82
C VAL A 273 1.41 8.91 -18.52
N GLU A 274 2.16 9.95 -18.19
CA GLU A 274 2.03 11.25 -18.83
C GLU A 274 2.18 11.17 -20.37
N GLU A 275 1.43 12.00 -21.08
CA GLU A 275 1.20 11.87 -22.51
C GLU A 275 2.43 12.15 -23.39
N ILE A 276 3.26 13.13 -23.04
CA ILE A 276 4.34 13.64 -23.88
C ILE A 276 5.46 12.60 -23.96
N THR A 277 6.06 12.22 -22.83
CA THR A 277 7.08 11.17 -22.77
C THR A 277 6.48 9.82 -23.10
N GLY A 278 5.22 9.56 -22.74
CA GLY A 278 4.53 8.34 -23.16
C GLY A 278 4.47 8.18 -24.69
N LYS A 279 4.20 9.24 -25.45
CA LYS A 279 4.27 9.21 -26.93
C LYS A 279 5.69 8.95 -27.43
N ARG A 280 6.70 9.59 -26.81
CA ARG A 280 8.13 9.38 -27.12
C ARG A 280 8.54 7.91 -26.90
N LEU A 281 8.21 7.34 -25.75
CA LEU A 281 8.48 5.94 -25.39
C LEU A 281 7.82 4.97 -26.37
N ARG A 282 6.55 5.22 -26.75
CA ARG A 282 5.87 4.41 -27.76
C ARG A 282 6.60 4.43 -29.10
N GLN A 283 7.14 5.57 -29.51
CA GLN A 283 7.91 5.67 -30.74
C GLN A 283 9.25 4.94 -30.63
N GLN A 284 9.98 5.13 -29.52
CA GLN A 284 11.25 4.42 -29.25
C GLN A 284 11.06 2.91 -29.24
N MET A 285 9.98 2.41 -28.61
CA MET A 285 9.64 0.99 -28.55
C MET A 285 9.41 0.39 -29.94
N LYS A 286 8.72 1.13 -30.83
CA LYS A 286 8.49 0.73 -32.23
C LYS A 286 9.79 0.77 -33.04
N THR A 287 10.58 1.83 -32.90
CA THR A 287 11.86 1.96 -33.61
C THR A 287 12.82 0.83 -33.22
N ARG A 288 12.97 0.56 -31.92
CA ARG A 288 13.78 -0.56 -31.41
C ARG A 288 13.31 -1.89 -32.00
N ALA A 289 12.01 -2.15 -32.04
CA ALA A 289 11.46 -3.42 -32.55
C ALA A 289 11.85 -3.73 -34.02
N ASN A 290 12.21 -2.71 -34.81
CA ASN A 290 12.69 -2.90 -36.19
C ASN A 290 14.13 -3.45 -36.26
N THR A 291 14.95 -3.22 -35.23
CA THR A 291 16.36 -3.67 -35.19
C THR A 291 16.59 -4.78 -34.18
N ARG A 292 15.83 -4.80 -33.08
CA ARG A 292 15.81 -5.86 -32.07
C ARG A 292 14.37 -6.04 -31.56
N PRO A 293 13.71 -7.15 -31.93
CA PRO A 293 12.41 -7.52 -31.37
C PRO A 293 12.46 -7.63 -29.85
N TRP A 294 11.32 -7.36 -29.21
CA TRP A 294 11.12 -7.63 -27.79
C TRP A 294 10.93 -9.14 -27.60
N THR A 295 11.66 -9.75 -26.67
CA THR A 295 11.53 -11.19 -26.39
C THR A 295 10.41 -11.48 -25.39
N ASP A 296 9.97 -10.47 -24.64
CA ASP A 296 8.86 -10.56 -23.69
C ASP A 296 7.88 -9.38 -23.89
N HIS A 297 6.92 -9.23 -22.98
CA HIS A 297 5.85 -8.26 -23.08
C HIS A 297 6.38 -6.82 -23.13
N ALA A 298 5.98 -6.08 -24.17
CA ALA A 298 6.29 -4.67 -24.35
C ALA A 298 5.04 -3.87 -24.71
N SER A 299 4.67 -2.86 -23.91
CA SER A 299 3.51 -2.02 -24.19
C SER A 299 3.60 -0.60 -23.63
N VAL A 300 3.00 0.36 -24.35
CA VAL A 300 2.81 1.74 -23.90
C VAL A 300 1.36 2.16 -24.12
N SER A 301 0.59 2.25 -23.04
CA SER A 301 -0.86 2.41 -23.09
C SER A 301 -1.41 3.38 -22.03
N GLN A 302 -2.64 3.87 -22.27
CA GLN A 302 -3.33 4.83 -21.40
C GLN A 302 -2.50 6.10 -21.13
N LEU A 303 -2.24 6.86 -22.18
CA LEU A 303 -1.52 8.14 -22.05
C LEU A 303 -2.44 9.21 -21.46
N ARG A 304 -1.97 9.92 -20.43
CA ARG A 304 -2.79 10.83 -19.62
C ARG A 304 -2.26 12.25 -19.71
N LYS A 305 -3.18 13.20 -19.87
CA LYS A 305 -2.87 14.62 -19.76
C LYS A 305 -2.82 15.06 -18.29
N PRO A 306 -2.12 16.16 -17.95
CA PRO A 306 -2.04 16.68 -16.59
C PRO A 306 -3.41 16.84 -15.90
N GLU A 307 -4.44 17.28 -16.63
CA GLU A 307 -5.77 17.54 -16.05
C GLU A 307 -6.46 16.25 -15.57
N TRP A 308 -6.17 15.12 -16.21
CA TRP A 308 -6.70 13.82 -15.79
C TRP A 308 -6.11 13.42 -14.44
N TRP A 309 -4.80 13.62 -14.23
CA TRP A 309 -4.16 13.32 -12.95
C TRP A 309 -4.75 14.14 -11.81
N THR A 310 -4.91 15.45 -12.01
CA THR A 310 -5.51 16.36 -11.02
C THR A 310 -6.95 15.95 -10.69
N THR A 311 -7.72 15.50 -11.69
CA THR A 311 -9.12 15.10 -11.48
C THR A 311 -9.22 13.76 -10.73
N GLU A 312 -8.42 12.77 -11.10
CA GLU A 312 -8.50 11.41 -10.55
C GLU A 312 -7.77 11.25 -9.21
N PHE A 313 -6.61 11.90 -9.08
CA PHE A 313 -5.71 11.72 -7.94
C PHE A 313 -5.42 13.01 -7.18
N GLY A 314 -5.75 14.18 -7.74
CA GLY A 314 -5.42 15.47 -7.14
C GLY A 314 -6.32 15.85 -5.96
N ARG A 315 -7.44 15.15 -5.79
CA ARG A 315 -8.42 15.39 -4.74
C ARG A 315 -8.44 14.23 -3.75
N PRO A 316 -8.66 14.47 -2.46
CA PRO A 316 -8.57 13.45 -1.41
C PRO A 316 -9.81 12.54 -1.35
N PHE A 317 -10.69 12.54 -2.37
CA PHE A 317 -11.95 11.78 -2.34
C PHE A 317 -11.92 10.48 -3.14
N SER A 318 -10.77 10.10 -3.70
CA SER A 318 -10.64 8.94 -4.60
C SER A 318 -10.93 7.59 -3.91
N SER A 319 -10.69 7.51 -2.60
CA SER A 319 -10.96 6.36 -1.74
C SER A 319 -12.41 6.30 -1.23
N TRP A 320 -13.20 7.36 -1.40
CA TRP A 320 -14.54 7.45 -0.84
C TRP A 320 -15.54 6.57 -1.60
N PRO A 321 -16.65 6.13 -0.96
CA PRO A 321 -17.76 5.52 -1.67
C PRO A 321 -18.24 6.42 -2.81
N LYS A 322 -18.41 5.87 -4.03
CA LYS A 322 -18.71 6.64 -5.26
C LYS A 322 -19.75 7.74 -5.09
N ARG A 323 -20.83 7.48 -4.34
CA ARG A 323 -21.89 8.47 -4.08
C ARG A 323 -21.39 9.66 -3.25
N LEU A 324 -20.63 9.40 -2.18
CA LEU A 324 -20.05 10.43 -1.34
C LEU A 324 -18.92 11.17 -2.06
N ALA A 325 -18.05 10.42 -2.76
CA ALA A 325 -16.98 10.99 -3.59
C ALA A 325 -17.54 11.99 -4.61
N LYS A 326 -18.66 11.66 -5.27
CA LYS A 326 -19.33 12.57 -6.22
C LYS A 326 -19.79 13.85 -5.53
N LEU A 327 -20.49 13.75 -4.40
CA LEU A 327 -20.96 14.91 -3.64
C LEU A 327 -19.80 15.79 -3.16
N ALA A 328 -18.71 15.17 -2.71
CA ALA A 328 -17.51 15.87 -2.26
C ALA A 328 -16.82 16.63 -3.40
N ASN A 329 -16.68 15.99 -4.57
CA ASN A 329 -16.14 16.61 -5.76
C ASN A 329 -16.99 17.78 -6.28
N GLU A 330 -18.31 17.66 -6.24
CA GLU A 330 -19.22 18.75 -6.60
C GLU A 330 -19.11 19.92 -5.62
N ALA A 331 -19.05 19.65 -4.32
CA ALA A 331 -18.85 20.67 -3.30
C ALA A 331 -17.51 21.39 -3.47
N TYR A 332 -16.44 20.64 -3.73
CA TYR A 332 -15.10 21.16 -4.00
C TYR A 332 -15.09 22.08 -5.23
N ASN A 333 -15.72 21.65 -6.34
CA ASN A 333 -15.83 22.47 -7.56
C ASN A 333 -16.51 23.81 -7.29
N VAL A 334 -17.61 23.81 -6.53
CA VAL A 334 -18.33 25.04 -6.17
C VAL A 334 -17.43 25.95 -5.34
N ALA A 335 -16.78 25.41 -4.30
CA ALA A 335 -15.89 26.18 -3.45
C ALA A 335 -14.71 26.79 -4.23
N GLN A 336 -14.07 26.00 -5.09
CA GLN A 336 -12.98 26.44 -5.94
C GLN A 336 -13.42 27.56 -6.90
N ALA A 337 -14.59 27.44 -7.52
CA ALA A 337 -15.13 28.48 -8.40
C ALA A 337 -15.47 29.78 -7.65
N THR A 338 -15.98 29.67 -6.41
CA THR A 338 -16.22 30.83 -5.54
C THR A 338 -14.92 31.50 -5.13
N LEU A 339 -13.90 30.72 -4.75
CA LEU A 339 -12.58 31.23 -4.36
C LEU A 339 -11.88 31.96 -5.50
N ALA A 340 -11.99 31.48 -6.73
CA ALA A 340 -11.44 32.14 -7.92
C ALA A 340 -11.94 33.58 -8.11
N GLN A 341 -13.11 33.92 -7.56
CA GLN A 341 -13.70 35.26 -7.62
C GLN A 341 -13.55 36.05 -6.31
N ALA A 342 -13.00 35.46 -5.25
CA ALA A 342 -12.86 36.08 -3.94
C ALA A 342 -11.90 37.27 -4.00
N ARG A 343 -12.34 38.43 -3.49
CA ARG A 343 -11.56 39.68 -3.45
C ARG A 343 -11.16 40.08 -2.04
N SER A 344 -11.69 39.37 -1.04
CA SER A 344 -11.39 39.57 0.37
C SER A 344 -11.25 38.24 1.10
N PHE A 345 -10.60 38.26 2.26
CA PHE A 345 -10.54 37.08 3.13
C PHE A 345 -11.93 36.65 3.62
N THR A 346 -12.87 37.57 3.76
CA THR A 346 -14.26 37.26 4.12
C THR A 346 -14.96 36.43 3.04
N ASP A 347 -14.73 36.73 1.75
CA ASP A 347 -15.29 35.95 0.64
C ASP A 347 -14.71 34.53 0.62
N ALA A 348 -13.40 34.42 0.89
CA ALA A 348 -12.72 33.12 0.96
C ALA A 348 -13.17 32.28 2.16
N GLU A 349 -13.29 32.89 3.34
CA GLU A 349 -13.84 32.26 4.55
C GLU A 349 -15.25 31.75 4.31
N ALA A 350 -16.11 32.54 3.64
CA ALA A 350 -17.47 32.12 3.29
C ALA A 350 -17.47 30.91 2.36
N ALA A 351 -16.58 30.85 1.36
CA ALA A 351 -16.45 29.71 0.45
C ALA A 351 -16.01 28.42 1.17
N ILE A 352 -14.99 28.51 2.03
CA ILE A 352 -14.49 27.37 2.82
C ILE A 352 -15.53 26.92 3.86
N THR A 353 -16.22 27.86 4.51
CA THR A 353 -17.31 27.56 5.45
C THR A 353 -18.46 26.85 4.74
N ALA A 354 -18.89 27.33 3.57
CA ALA A 354 -19.96 26.72 2.79
C ALA A 354 -19.60 25.31 2.31
N PHE A 355 -18.33 25.07 1.93
CA PHE A 355 -17.81 23.74 1.66
C PHE A 355 -17.94 22.84 2.89
N THR A 356 -17.45 23.29 4.03
CA THR A 356 -17.38 22.52 5.29
C THR A 356 -18.76 22.11 5.80
N VAL A 357 -19.67 23.08 5.92
CA VAL A 357 -21.03 22.88 6.47
C VAL A 357 -21.84 21.88 5.64
N ARG A 358 -21.51 21.68 4.36
CA ARG A 358 -22.18 20.69 3.51
C ARG A 358 -22.01 19.26 3.99
N PHE A 359 -20.96 18.96 4.76
CA PHE A 359 -20.65 17.62 5.25
C PHE A 359 -21.16 17.34 6.66
N ASN A 360 -21.50 18.39 7.42
CA ASN A 360 -22.03 18.34 8.79
C ASN A 360 -23.23 17.39 8.96
N THR A 361 -24.10 17.31 7.95
CA THR A 361 -25.31 16.48 7.99
C THR A 361 -25.18 15.16 7.22
N LEU A 362 -24.02 14.89 6.61
CA LEU A 362 -23.82 13.69 5.81
C LEU A 362 -23.49 12.49 6.69
N LYS A 363 -24.19 11.38 6.46
CA LYS A 363 -23.88 10.10 7.10
C LYS A 363 -22.66 9.45 6.44
N GLY A 364 -21.85 8.76 7.24
CA GLY A 364 -20.66 8.04 6.76
C GLY A 364 -19.43 8.93 6.60
N ILE A 365 -19.37 10.05 7.32
CA ILE A 365 -18.15 10.85 7.49
C ILE A 365 -17.43 10.38 8.75
N GLU A 366 -16.54 9.40 8.59
CA GLU A 366 -15.71 8.83 9.67
C GLU A 366 -14.35 9.51 9.72
N THR A 367 -13.43 9.05 10.58
CA THR A 367 -12.12 9.68 10.79
C THR A 367 -11.35 9.95 9.49
N THR A 368 -11.31 8.97 8.56
CA THR A 368 -10.58 9.13 7.30
C THR A 368 -11.23 10.18 6.40
N GLU A 369 -12.55 10.19 6.26
CA GLU A 369 -13.24 11.22 5.48
C GLU A 369 -13.05 12.62 6.08
N ARG A 370 -12.97 12.73 7.42
CA ARG A 370 -12.70 14.01 8.09
C ARG A 370 -11.31 14.55 7.79
N GLU A 371 -10.31 13.68 7.80
CA GLU A 371 -8.93 14.01 7.40
C GLU A 371 -8.87 14.43 5.93
N ASP A 372 -9.58 13.71 5.05
CA ASP A 372 -9.67 14.04 3.63
C ASP A 372 -10.37 15.39 3.39
N LEU A 373 -11.37 15.76 4.19
CA LEU A 373 -11.99 17.09 4.12
C LEU A 373 -11.05 18.20 4.58
N GLY A 374 -10.24 17.96 5.62
CA GLY A 374 -9.18 18.89 6.03
C GLY A 374 -8.14 19.10 4.92
N GLU A 375 -7.68 18.02 4.30
CA GLU A 375 -6.79 18.08 3.14
C GLU A 375 -7.43 18.85 1.97
N ALA A 376 -8.71 18.65 1.70
CA ALA A 376 -9.43 19.39 0.67
C ALA A 376 -9.49 20.90 0.97
N VAL A 377 -9.66 21.30 2.22
CA VAL A 377 -9.63 22.72 2.62
C VAL A 377 -8.24 23.32 2.43
N TRP A 378 -7.20 22.57 2.79
CA TRP A 378 -5.83 22.99 2.48
C TRP A 378 -5.66 23.20 0.97
N GLN A 379 -6.08 22.27 0.12
CA GLN A 379 -6.01 22.42 -1.34
C GLN A 379 -6.81 23.63 -1.87
N LEU A 380 -7.98 23.91 -1.29
CA LEU A 380 -8.79 25.08 -1.63
C LEU A 380 -8.05 26.38 -1.25
N SER A 381 -7.35 26.42 -0.12
CA SER A 381 -6.54 27.60 0.27
C SER A 381 -5.41 27.92 -0.72
N GLN A 382 -4.93 26.90 -1.45
CA GLN A 382 -3.89 27.04 -2.48
C GLN A 382 -4.46 27.37 -3.87
N SER A 383 -5.78 27.52 -4.01
CA SER A 383 -6.42 27.83 -5.29
C SER A 383 -6.29 29.32 -5.65
N ASP A 384 -6.36 29.61 -6.95
CA ASP A 384 -6.35 30.99 -7.46
C ASP A 384 -7.44 31.85 -6.80
N HIS A 385 -7.12 33.11 -6.51
CA HIS A 385 -8.04 34.09 -5.94
C HIS A 385 -7.57 35.53 -6.23
N LEU A 386 -8.47 36.52 -6.10
CA LEU A 386 -8.20 37.93 -6.42
C LEU A 386 -7.86 38.80 -5.19
N ILE A 387 -7.57 38.19 -4.03
CA ILE A 387 -7.29 38.89 -2.76
C ILE A 387 -5.95 39.65 -2.80
N GLY A 388 -4.98 39.19 -3.59
CA GLY A 388 -3.64 39.76 -3.66
C GLY A 388 -2.71 39.39 -2.50
N GLN A 389 -3.17 38.54 -1.58
CA GLN A 389 -2.39 37.96 -0.47
C GLN A 389 -2.74 36.48 -0.33
N PRO A 390 -1.80 35.60 0.07
CA PRO A 390 -2.07 34.18 0.20
C PRO A 390 -3.04 33.90 1.36
N ILE A 391 -3.91 32.91 1.16
CA ILE A 391 -4.66 32.29 2.26
C ILE A 391 -3.71 31.27 2.91
N THR A 392 -3.31 31.53 4.16
CA THR A 392 -2.42 30.62 4.89
C THR A 392 -3.15 29.33 5.30
N GLU A 393 -2.38 28.26 5.50
CA GLU A 393 -2.90 26.97 5.99
C GLU A 393 -3.60 27.15 7.34
N GLU A 394 -3.01 27.92 8.25
CA GLU A 394 -3.57 28.19 9.58
C GLU A 394 -4.91 28.92 9.51
N MET A 395 -5.05 29.87 8.56
CA MET A 395 -6.31 30.58 8.35
C MET A 395 -7.40 29.64 7.83
N ALA A 396 -7.10 28.88 6.78
CA ALA A 396 -8.05 27.95 6.17
C ALA A 396 -8.48 26.86 7.15
N GLN A 397 -7.53 26.31 7.91
CA GLN A 397 -7.77 25.30 8.92
C GLN A 397 -8.64 25.85 10.06
N ARG A 398 -8.38 27.07 10.53
CA ARG A 398 -9.22 27.72 11.55
C ARG A 398 -10.66 27.91 11.08
N TRP A 399 -10.87 28.33 9.83
CA TRP A 399 -12.21 28.47 9.26
C TRP A 399 -12.94 27.12 9.17
N PHE A 400 -12.24 26.07 8.74
CA PHE A 400 -12.76 24.71 8.71
C PHE A 400 -13.12 24.18 10.10
N ASP A 401 -12.22 24.33 11.07
CA ASP A 401 -12.42 23.87 12.44
C ASP A 401 -13.58 24.60 13.15
N THR A 402 -13.81 25.87 12.81
CA THR A 402 -14.94 26.66 13.34
C THR A 402 -16.28 26.20 12.75
N ALA A 403 -16.27 25.70 11.51
CA ALA A 403 -17.49 25.39 10.76
C ALA A 403 -17.94 23.92 10.86
N ARG A 404 -17.01 22.99 11.12
CA ARG A 404 -17.33 21.55 11.21
C ARG A 404 -18.03 21.20 12.53
N ASP A 405 -18.97 20.26 12.49
CA ASP A 405 -19.75 19.81 13.66
C ASP A 405 -19.70 18.28 13.91
N TYR A 406 -18.86 17.56 13.17
CA TYR A 406 -18.76 16.10 13.19
C TYR A 406 -17.62 15.56 14.06
#